data_AF-A0A329ZU46-F1
#
_entry.id   AF-A0A329ZU46-F1
#
_cell.length_a   1.000
_cell.length_b   1.000
_cell.length_c   1.000
_cell.angle_alpha   90.00
_cell.angle_beta   90.00
_cell.angle_gamma   90.00
#
_symmetry.space_group_name_H-M   'P 1'
#
loop_
_entity.id
_entity.type
_entity.pdbx_description
1 polymer ?
#
loop_
_entity_poly.entity_id
_entity_poly.type
_entity_poly.pdbx_seq_one_letter_code
_entity_poly.pdbx_strand_id
1 'polypeptide(L)'
;MRRCEALAEILKEKGVCVEILLNTSPHSRNIQSADIVVIDSYLLPLESYCFVADSVSESLYFDDTMRLQYPRGIILNPALGALKLPYKESKNHRLFIGVQYALLRKEFRYLFNTPPIKIFRNEIQKIIISGGGGKIGEKYSQKIKALINKHFSHIQVDYLNPQKGLNAQEIKELFLNSDLAISAAGGTLNELAICGTPSIIFCLVENQIYNFRAWTETNYMIPFESDSQCLVNQKNDLIWEQNLLQNIERMQSKSLREELSQNLRTTMMRNYWNALPFIKDIPKNGTLFA
;
A
#
# COMPACT_ATOMS: atom_id res chain seq x y z
N MET A 1 -6.79 -0.58 7.53
CA MET A 1 -7.95 -1.26 6.87
C MET A 1 -7.58 -2.21 5.73
N ARG A 2 -7.22 -1.77 4.50
CA ARG A 2 -6.96 -2.71 3.37
C ARG A 2 -5.94 -3.82 3.66
N ARG A 3 -4.85 -3.49 4.37
CA ARG A 3 -3.85 -4.48 4.80
C ARG A 3 -4.38 -5.46 5.85
N CYS A 4 -5.26 -5.01 6.74
CA CYS A 4 -5.97 -5.89 7.68
C CYS A 4 -6.93 -6.84 6.97
N GLU A 5 -7.68 -6.35 5.97
CA GLU A 5 -8.56 -7.18 5.16
C GLU A 5 -7.76 -8.27 4.42
N ALA A 6 -6.65 -7.88 3.78
CA ALA A 6 -5.76 -8.83 3.12
C ALA A 6 -5.19 -9.88 4.08
N LEU A 7 -4.72 -9.48 5.27
CA LEU A 7 -4.26 -10.42 6.29
C LEU A 7 -5.40 -11.34 6.78
N ALA A 8 -6.58 -10.79 7.01
CA ALA A 8 -7.74 -11.57 7.44
C ALA A 8 -8.16 -12.61 6.40
N GLU A 9 -8.15 -12.27 5.11
CA GLU A 9 -8.39 -13.23 4.02
C GLU A 9 -7.37 -14.37 4.04
N ILE A 10 -6.08 -14.03 4.16
CA ILE A 10 -4.97 -15.00 4.19
C ILE A 10 -5.10 -15.94 5.40
N LEU A 11 -5.46 -15.40 6.57
CA LEU A 11 -5.73 -16.19 7.77
C LEU A 11 -6.97 -17.09 7.60
N LYS A 12 -8.09 -16.56 7.08
CA LYS A 12 -9.31 -17.34 6.84
C LYS A 12 -9.08 -18.49 5.85
N GLU A 13 -8.27 -18.29 4.82
CA GLU A 13 -7.86 -19.35 3.87
C GLU A 13 -7.08 -20.50 4.54
N LYS A 14 -6.52 -20.28 5.73
CA LYS A 14 -5.87 -21.30 6.56
C LYS A 14 -6.77 -21.88 7.64
N GLY A 15 -8.05 -21.54 7.65
CA GLY A 15 -9.02 -22.02 8.64
C GLY A 15 -9.03 -21.24 9.95
N VAL A 16 -8.39 -20.08 10.01
CA VAL A 16 -8.41 -19.21 11.19
C VAL A 16 -9.75 -18.45 11.26
N CYS A 17 -10.41 -18.47 12.42
CA CYS A 17 -11.53 -17.59 12.70
C CYS A 17 -11.01 -16.17 12.98
N VAL A 18 -11.41 -15.18 12.17
CA VAL A 18 -10.86 -13.81 12.27
C VAL A 18 -11.97 -12.78 12.44
N GLU A 19 -11.84 -11.97 13.49
CA GLU A 19 -12.62 -10.75 13.73
C GLU A 19 -11.78 -9.51 13.44
N ILE A 20 -12.35 -8.53 12.74
CA ILE A 20 -11.75 -7.20 12.54
C ILE A 20 -12.55 -6.19 13.37
N LEU A 21 -11.87 -5.47 14.25
CA LEU A 21 -12.44 -4.46 15.12
C LEU A 21 -11.95 -3.07 14.69
N LEU A 22 -12.87 -2.27 14.15
CA LEU A 22 -12.58 -0.92 13.68
C LEU A 22 -12.68 0.08 14.84
N ASN A 23 -11.74 1.02 14.92
CA ASN A 23 -11.76 2.14 15.87
C ASN A 23 -12.01 1.70 17.33
N THR A 24 -11.51 0.53 17.70
CA THR A 24 -11.72 -0.09 19.01
C THR A 24 -10.38 -0.25 19.71
N SER A 25 -10.33 0.06 21.01
CA SER A 25 -9.13 -0.19 21.82
C SER A 25 -9.06 -1.66 22.26
N PRO A 26 -7.88 -2.31 22.23
CA PRO A 26 -7.69 -3.65 22.80
C PRO A 26 -8.16 -3.77 24.26
N HIS A 27 -8.05 -2.71 25.05
CA HIS A 27 -8.47 -2.69 26.46
C HIS A 27 -9.99 -2.85 26.65
N SER A 28 -10.78 -2.61 25.61
CA SER A 28 -12.25 -2.69 25.66
C SER A 28 -12.80 -4.08 25.30
N ARG A 29 -11.92 -5.05 25.05
CA ARG A 29 -12.29 -6.39 24.54
C ARG A 29 -11.63 -7.48 25.35
N ASN A 30 -12.32 -8.61 25.47
CA ASN A 30 -11.71 -9.83 25.96
C ASN A 30 -10.94 -10.50 24.81
N ILE A 31 -9.61 -10.37 24.84
CA ILE A 31 -8.70 -10.92 23.82
C ILE A 31 -7.99 -12.20 24.26
N GLN A 32 -8.25 -12.72 25.46
CA GLN A 32 -7.54 -13.87 26.02
C GLN A 32 -7.82 -15.19 25.26
N SER A 33 -8.93 -15.25 24.52
CA SER A 33 -9.27 -16.40 23.67
C SER A 33 -8.65 -16.34 22.28
N ALA A 34 -7.97 -15.25 21.92
CA ALA A 34 -7.31 -15.10 20.63
C ALA A 34 -5.89 -15.73 20.69
N ASP A 35 -5.57 -16.52 19.67
CA ASP A 35 -4.21 -17.07 19.49
C ASP A 35 -3.27 -16.03 18.86
N ILE A 36 -3.81 -15.11 18.06
CA ILE A 36 -3.07 -13.99 17.49
C ILE A 36 -3.86 -12.69 17.59
N VAL A 37 -3.20 -11.62 18.02
CA VAL A 37 -3.76 -10.26 17.98
C VAL A 37 -2.92 -9.37 17.09
N VAL A 38 -3.58 -8.68 16.17
CA VAL A 38 -2.94 -7.76 15.22
C VAL A 38 -3.34 -6.33 15.55
N ILE A 39 -2.38 -5.39 15.50
CA ILE A 39 -2.63 -3.95 15.68
C ILE A 39 -2.19 -3.17 14.42
N ASP A 40 -3.15 -2.48 13.79
CA ASP A 40 -2.97 -1.53 12.68
C ASP A 40 -3.37 -0.11 13.14
N SER A 41 -2.56 0.54 13.98
CA SER A 41 -2.93 1.86 14.50
C SER A 41 -1.74 2.81 14.64
N TYR A 42 -1.91 4.04 14.17
CA TYR A 42 -1.01 5.15 14.51
C TYR A 42 -1.41 5.90 15.77
N LEU A 43 -2.61 5.61 16.32
CA LEU A 43 -3.21 6.37 17.43
C LEU A 43 -3.01 5.69 18.78
N LEU A 44 -2.98 4.35 18.81
CA LEU A 44 -2.82 3.62 20.06
C LEU A 44 -1.44 3.91 20.69
N PRO A 45 -1.38 4.13 22.01
CA PRO A 45 -0.12 4.36 22.69
C PRO A 45 0.57 3.03 23.02
N LEU A 46 1.84 3.07 23.44
CA LEU A 46 2.66 1.86 23.66
C LEU A 46 2.02 0.88 24.64
N GLU A 47 1.32 1.38 25.65
CA GLU A 47 0.65 0.60 26.70
C GLU A 47 -0.38 -0.38 26.10
N SER A 48 -1.06 -0.01 25.02
CA SER A 48 -1.99 -0.91 24.33
C SER A 48 -1.29 -2.07 23.63
N TYR A 49 -0.07 -1.83 23.12
CA TYR A 49 0.74 -2.90 22.53
C TYR A 49 1.28 -3.83 23.61
N CYS A 50 1.74 -3.28 24.75
CA CYS A 50 2.21 -4.08 25.89
C CYS A 50 1.08 -4.95 26.44
N PHE A 51 -0.10 -4.38 26.65
CA PHE A 51 -1.29 -5.11 27.07
C PHE A 51 -1.60 -6.30 26.16
N VAL A 52 -1.55 -6.10 24.83
CA VAL A 52 -1.75 -7.19 23.88
C VAL A 52 -0.64 -8.24 24.00
N ALA A 53 0.62 -7.83 24.02
CA ALA A 53 1.76 -8.74 24.13
C ALA A 53 1.75 -9.58 25.42
N ASP A 54 1.20 -9.05 26.51
CA ASP A 54 1.08 -9.76 27.79
C ASP A 54 -0.17 -10.66 27.84
N SER A 55 -1.17 -10.41 27.01
CA SER A 55 -2.47 -11.10 27.03
C SER A 55 -2.57 -12.29 26.09
N VAL A 56 -1.73 -12.37 25.05
CA VAL A 56 -1.81 -13.43 24.02
C VAL A 56 -0.45 -14.08 23.73
N SER A 57 -0.50 -15.28 23.14
CA SER A 57 0.70 -16.03 22.76
C SER A 57 1.49 -15.31 21.66
N GLU A 58 0.79 -14.82 20.64
CA GLU A 58 1.38 -14.15 19.49
C GLU A 58 0.71 -12.80 19.22
N SER A 59 1.53 -11.78 18.97
CA SER A 59 1.09 -10.44 18.61
C SER A 59 1.75 -10.00 17.31
N LEU A 60 1.04 -9.25 16.48
CA LEU A 60 1.56 -8.70 15.22
C LEU A 60 1.26 -7.21 15.14
N TYR A 61 2.26 -6.42 14.79
CA TYR A 61 2.15 -4.99 14.66
C TYR A 61 2.44 -4.59 13.21
N PHE A 62 1.50 -3.86 12.61
CA PHE A 62 1.81 -3.13 11.40
C PHE A 62 2.58 -1.87 11.75
N ASP A 63 3.68 -1.66 11.05
CA ASP A 63 4.53 -0.50 11.23
C ASP A 63 4.95 0.04 9.87
N ASP A 64 5.14 1.35 9.79
CA ASP A 64 5.58 2.03 8.57
C ASP A 64 6.76 2.98 8.82
N THR A 65 7.02 3.35 10.09
CA THR A 65 7.96 4.43 10.46
C THR A 65 8.80 4.13 11.70
N MET A 66 8.77 2.92 12.25
CA MET A 66 9.35 2.59 13.56
C MET A 66 8.87 3.54 14.67
N ARG A 67 7.56 3.81 14.70
CA ARG A 67 6.97 4.85 15.57
C ARG A 67 7.24 4.59 17.07
N LEU A 68 7.23 3.33 17.48
CA LEU A 68 7.32 2.92 18.88
C LEU A 68 8.40 1.86 19.09
N GLN A 69 8.86 1.73 20.33
CA GLN A 69 9.58 0.55 20.80
C GLN A 69 8.56 -0.55 21.10
N TYR A 70 8.12 -1.25 20.05
CA TYR A 70 7.13 -2.32 20.22
C TYR A 70 7.59 -3.38 21.22
N PRO A 71 6.67 -3.99 22.00
CA PRO A 71 6.98 -5.12 22.87
C PRO A 71 7.17 -6.40 22.02
N ARG A 72 7.42 -7.54 22.69
CA ARG A 72 7.61 -8.83 22.00
C ARG A 72 6.49 -9.11 20.98
N GLY A 73 6.85 -9.68 19.84
CA GLY A 73 5.90 -10.04 18.79
C GLY A 73 6.47 -9.98 17.37
N ILE A 74 5.58 -9.97 16.39
CA ILE A 74 5.87 -9.86 14.98
C ILE A 74 5.77 -8.38 14.57
N ILE A 75 6.77 -7.88 13.84
CA ILE A 75 6.67 -6.59 13.16
C ILE A 75 6.58 -6.85 11.67
N LEU A 76 5.49 -6.39 11.05
CA LEU A 76 5.23 -6.53 9.62
C LEU A 76 5.20 -5.15 8.97
N ASN A 77 6.20 -4.88 8.12
CA ASN A 77 6.25 -3.70 7.28
C ASN A 77 6.42 -4.11 5.81
N PRO A 78 5.32 -4.16 5.03
CA PRO A 78 5.31 -4.65 3.66
C PRO A 78 5.81 -3.64 2.61
N ALA A 79 6.21 -2.43 3.03
CA ALA A 79 6.63 -1.38 2.10
C ALA A 79 8.02 -1.68 1.53
N LEU A 80 8.28 -1.26 0.29
CA LEU A 80 9.64 -1.32 -0.29
C LEU A 80 10.61 -0.44 0.53
N GLY A 81 10.10 0.71 0.99
CA GLY A 81 10.84 1.64 1.85
C GLY A 81 11.20 1.10 3.23
N ALA A 82 10.55 0.01 3.67
CA ALA A 82 10.79 -0.58 4.97
C ALA A 82 12.23 -1.09 5.13
N LEU A 83 12.86 -1.53 4.04
CA LEU A 83 14.25 -2.00 4.01
C LEU A 83 15.28 -0.91 4.35
N LYS A 84 14.88 0.36 4.30
CA LYS A 84 15.73 1.51 4.65
C LYS A 84 15.59 1.93 6.11
N LEU A 85 14.60 1.38 6.82
CA LEU A 85 14.41 1.66 8.23
C LEU A 85 15.38 0.79 9.04
N PRO A 86 15.97 1.33 10.13
CA PRO A 86 16.97 0.62 10.93
C PRO A 86 16.31 -0.39 11.88
N TYR A 87 15.49 -1.30 11.35
CA TYR A 87 14.94 -2.41 12.13
C TYR A 87 16.10 -3.26 12.67
N LYS A 88 16.11 -3.49 13.97
CA LYS A 88 17.13 -4.31 14.64
C LYS A 88 16.56 -5.68 14.95
N GLU A 89 17.28 -6.71 14.52
CA GLU A 89 17.01 -8.06 14.99
C GLU A 89 17.16 -8.11 16.51
N SER A 90 16.21 -8.77 17.17
CA SER A 90 16.24 -8.99 18.60
C SER A 90 15.55 -10.30 18.92
N LYS A 91 15.82 -10.87 20.10
CA LYS A 91 15.09 -12.05 20.59
C LYS A 91 13.60 -11.78 20.81
N ASN A 92 13.20 -10.51 20.90
CA ASN A 92 11.82 -10.10 21.16
C ASN A 92 11.00 -9.96 19.87
N HIS A 93 11.64 -9.77 18.71
CA HIS A 93 10.94 -9.45 17.46
C HIS A 93 11.22 -10.47 16.37
N ARG A 94 10.15 -10.89 15.68
CA ARG A 94 10.26 -11.51 14.36
C ARG A 94 9.92 -10.46 13.30
N LEU A 95 10.88 -10.17 12.43
CA LEU A 95 10.78 -9.08 11.47
C LEU A 95 10.38 -9.60 10.08
N PHE A 96 9.31 -9.05 9.53
CA PHE A 96 8.83 -9.33 8.17
C PHE A 96 8.77 -8.01 7.41
N ILE A 97 9.92 -7.65 6.83
CA ILE A 97 10.19 -6.33 6.26
C ILE A 97 10.40 -6.45 4.74
N GLY A 98 9.75 -5.58 3.97
CA GLY A 98 9.91 -5.48 2.52
C GLY A 98 8.75 -6.06 1.72
N VAL A 99 8.79 -5.82 0.40
CA VAL A 99 7.73 -6.17 -0.56
C VAL A 99 7.45 -7.67 -0.67
N GLN A 100 8.38 -8.54 -0.22
CA GLN A 100 8.13 -9.98 -0.16
C GLN A 100 6.99 -10.36 0.79
N TYR A 101 6.68 -9.48 1.75
CA TYR A 101 5.59 -9.65 2.71
C TYR A 101 4.38 -8.75 2.38
N ALA A 102 4.30 -8.26 1.14
CA ALA A 102 3.18 -7.44 0.68
C ALA A 102 1.84 -8.16 0.88
N LEU A 103 0.97 -7.54 1.68
CA LEU A 103 -0.39 -8.02 1.91
C LEU A 103 -1.31 -7.56 0.79
N LEU A 104 -1.47 -8.44 -0.20
CA LEU A 104 -2.35 -8.26 -1.34
C LEU A 104 -3.67 -9.02 -1.11
N ARG A 105 -4.78 -8.35 -1.41
CA ARG A 105 -6.11 -8.99 -1.43
C ARG A 105 -6.15 -10.09 -2.48
N LYS A 106 -7.00 -11.09 -2.27
CA LYS A 106 -7.08 -12.32 -3.07
C LYS A 106 -7.05 -12.09 -4.58
N GLU A 107 -7.78 -11.10 -5.07
CA GLU A 107 -7.93 -10.76 -6.47
C GLU A 107 -6.62 -10.32 -7.13
N PHE A 108 -5.77 -9.63 -6.37
CA PHE A 108 -4.44 -9.20 -6.80
C PHE A 108 -3.44 -10.35 -6.72
N ARG A 109 -3.55 -11.24 -5.71
CA ARG A 109 -2.70 -12.44 -5.61
C ARG A 109 -2.86 -13.37 -6.80
N TYR A 110 -4.05 -13.45 -7.41
CA TYR A 110 -4.23 -14.24 -8.62
C TYR A 110 -3.35 -13.79 -9.79
N LEU A 111 -2.94 -12.53 -9.83
CA LEU A 111 -2.07 -12.01 -10.86
C LEU A 111 -0.67 -12.65 -10.82
N PHE A 112 -0.21 -13.25 -9.70
CA PHE A 112 1.06 -13.99 -9.71
C PHE A 112 1.03 -15.20 -10.66
N ASN A 113 -0.16 -15.71 -10.99
CA ASN A 113 -0.35 -16.88 -11.85
C ASN A 113 -0.81 -16.51 -13.27
N THR A 114 -0.71 -15.23 -13.66
CA THR A 114 -1.10 -14.75 -15.00
C THR A 114 0.10 -14.22 -15.77
N PRO A 115 0.06 -14.17 -17.12
CA PRO A 115 1.06 -13.43 -17.88
C PRO A 115 1.02 -11.93 -17.56
N PRO A 116 2.11 -11.17 -17.81
CA PRO A 116 2.09 -9.72 -17.75
C PRO A 116 0.99 -9.12 -18.63
N ILE A 117 0.35 -8.06 -18.12
CA ILE A 117 -0.64 -7.32 -18.90
C ILE A 117 0.07 -6.51 -19.96
N LYS A 118 -0.43 -6.58 -21.19
CA LYS A 118 0.13 -5.82 -22.31
C LYS A 118 -0.37 -4.39 -22.28
N ILE A 119 0.54 -3.43 -22.45
CA ILE A 119 0.16 -2.05 -22.75
C ILE A 119 -0.34 -2.00 -24.19
N PHE A 120 -1.65 -1.81 -24.36
CA PHE A 120 -2.27 -1.92 -25.68
C PHE A 120 -2.40 -0.59 -26.40
N ARG A 121 -2.63 0.52 -25.67
CA ARG A 121 -2.78 1.85 -26.26
C ARG A 121 -1.43 2.49 -26.54
N ASN A 122 -1.32 3.19 -27.67
CA ASN A 122 -0.10 3.95 -28.00
C ASN A 122 0.04 5.18 -27.10
N GLU A 123 -1.05 5.88 -26.84
CA GLU A 123 -1.11 7.06 -25.99
C GLU A 123 -2.01 6.81 -24.76
N ILE A 124 -1.89 7.65 -23.75
CA ILE A 124 -2.72 7.59 -22.54
C ILE A 124 -4.14 8.03 -22.90
N GLN A 125 -5.12 7.18 -22.64
CA GLN A 125 -6.55 7.52 -22.76
C GLN A 125 -7.28 7.43 -21.42
N LYS A 126 -6.75 6.67 -20.46
CA LYS A 126 -7.37 6.44 -19.15
C LYS A 126 -6.36 6.59 -18.02
N ILE A 127 -6.66 7.49 -17.09
CA ILE A 127 -5.91 7.69 -15.85
C ILE A 127 -6.79 7.35 -14.66
N ILE A 128 -6.23 6.57 -13.72
CA ILE A 128 -6.83 6.32 -12.41
C ILE A 128 -6.01 6.98 -11.31
N ILE A 129 -6.66 7.73 -10.42
CA ILE A 129 -6.02 8.41 -9.29
C ILE A 129 -6.35 7.68 -7.99
N SER A 130 -5.36 7.48 -7.11
CA SER A 130 -5.52 6.92 -5.78
C SER A 130 -4.78 7.75 -4.74
N GLY A 131 -5.45 8.75 -4.14
CA GLY A 131 -4.89 9.55 -3.04
C GLY A 131 -4.88 8.85 -1.67
N GLY A 132 -5.36 7.60 -1.58
CA GLY A 132 -5.52 6.88 -0.31
C GLY A 132 -6.89 7.09 0.35
N GLY A 133 -7.07 6.50 1.54
CA GLY A 133 -8.39 6.41 2.19
C GLY A 133 -8.84 7.63 3.01
N GLY A 134 -7.99 8.64 3.17
CA GLY A 134 -8.27 9.80 4.03
C GLY A 134 -8.81 11.02 3.27
N LYS A 135 -9.41 11.97 4.00
CA LYS A 135 -9.96 13.23 3.45
C LYS A 135 -8.93 14.05 2.67
N ILE A 136 -7.68 14.08 3.14
CA ILE A 136 -6.57 14.76 2.44
C ILE A 136 -6.33 14.08 1.09
N GLY A 137 -6.30 12.75 1.04
CA GLY A 137 -6.15 11.97 -0.18
C GLY A 137 -7.26 12.24 -1.20
N GLU A 138 -8.50 12.32 -0.74
CA GLU A 138 -9.65 12.67 -1.60
C GLU A 138 -9.52 14.09 -2.18
N LYS A 139 -9.19 15.08 -1.34
CA LYS A 139 -8.98 16.47 -1.78
C LYS A 139 -7.89 16.56 -2.88
N TYR A 140 -6.75 15.89 -2.68
CA TYR A 140 -5.69 15.88 -3.68
C TYR A 140 -6.08 15.12 -4.94
N SER A 141 -6.83 14.02 -4.83
CA SER A 141 -7.32 13.29 -5.99
C SER A 141 -8.23 14.16 -6.86
N GLN A 142 -9.12 14.94 -6.24
CA GLN A 142 -9.98 15.90 -6.95
C GLN A 142 -9.17 17.02 -7.61
N LYS A 143 -8.16 17.56 -6.92
CA LYS A 143 -7.29 18.61 -7.47
C LYS A 143 -6.49 18.12 -8.68
N ILE A 144 -5.88 16.94 -8.56
CA ILE A 144 -5.16 16.27 -9.66
C ILE A 144 -6.11 16.05 -10.84
N LYS A 145 -7.31 15.51 -10.60
CA LYS A 145 -8.32 15.31 -11.66
C LYS A 145 -8.67 16.61 -12.38
N ALA A 146 -8.91 17.70 -11.63
CA ALA A 146 -9.22 19.00 -12.21
C ALA A 146 -8.08 19.54 -13.08
N LEU A 147 -6.83 19.40 -12.62
CA LEU A 147 -5.64 19.81 -13.38
C LEU A 147 -5.53 19.01 -14.69
N ILE A 148 -5.66 17.68 -14.64
CA ILE A 148 -5.54 16.84 -15.83
C ILE A 148 -6.66 17.16 -16.82
N ASN A 149 -7.91 17.28 -16.36
CA ASN A 149 -9.04 17.63 -17.24
C ASN A 149 -8.86 18.99 -17.94
N LYS A 150 -8.17 19.93 -17.30
CA LYS A 150 -7.87 21.25 -17.88
C LYS A 150 -6.84 21.17 -19.02
N HIS A 151 -5.85 20.30 -18.90
CA HIS A 151 -4.72 20.21 -19.85
C HIS A 151 -4.87 19.08 -20.88
N PHE A 152 -5.60 18.02 -20.54
CA PHE A 152 -5.74 16.79 -21.31
C PHE A 152 -7.22 16.39 -21.43
N SER A 153 -8.01 17.21 -22.12
CA SER A 153 -9.47 17.04 -22.23
C SER A 153 -9.91 15.72 -22.89
N HIS A 154 -9.01 15.05 -23.62
CA HIS A 154 -9.27 13.76 -24.28
C HIS A 154 -9.01 12.55 -23.37
N ILE A 155 -8.37 12.73 -22.22
CA ILE A 155 -8.06 11.63 -21.28
C ILE A 155 -9.23 11.46 -20.32
N GLN A 156 -9.75 10.24 -20.22
CA GLN A 156 -10.69 9.87 -19.17
C GLN A 156 -9.93 9.78 -17.83
N VAL A 157 -10.34 10.59 -16.85
CA VAL A 157 -9.72 10.62 -15.52
C VAL A 157 -10.72 10.26 -14.46
N ASP A 158 -10.43 9.20 -13.71
CA ASP A 158 -11.20 8.77 -12.54
C ASP A 158 -10.31 8.74 -11.30
N TYR A 159 -10.94 8.71 -10.12
CA TYR A 159 -10.22 8.49 -8.86
C TYR A 159 -10.96 7.49 -7.99
N LEU A 160 -10.19 6.70 -7.23
CA LEU A 160 -10.72 5.80 -6.23
C LEU A 160 -11.34 6.61 -5.09
N ASN A 161 -12.66 6.70 -5.08
CA ASN A 161 -13.40 7.31 -3.99
C ASN A 161 -13.66 6.25 -2.89
N PRO A 162 -13.08 6.37 -1.69
CA PRO A 162 -13.32 5.42 -0.60
C PRO A 162 -14.80 5.31 -0.22
N GLN A 163 -15.59 6.38 -0.41
CA GLN A 163 -17.02 6.41 -0.07
C GLN A 163 -17.87 5.57 -1.03
N LYS A 164 -17.37 5.24 -2.23
CA LYS A 164 -18.09 4.37 -3.18
C LYS A 164 -18.06 2.89 -2.78
N GLY A 165 -17.22 2.50 -1.81
CA GLY A 165 -17.17 1.11 -1.33
C GLY A 165 -16.72 0.09 -2.38
N LEU A 166 -15.87 0.50 -3.33
CA LEU A 166 -15.39 -0.39 -4.39
C LEU A 166 -14.65 -1.60 -3.78
N ASN A 167 -15.03 -2.79 -4.23
CA ASN A 167 -14.42 -4.03 -3.81
C ASN A 167 -13.06 -4.25 -4.50
N ALA A 168 -12.33 -5.28 -4.08
CA ALA A 168 -11.00 -5.58 -4.58
C ALA A 168 -10.96 -5.93 -6.07
N GLN A 169 -11.98 -6.65 -6.57
CA GLN A 169 -12.10 -6.99 -7.98
C GLN A 169 -12.30 -5.74 -8.84
N GLU A 170 -13.18 -4.83 -8.42
CA GLU A 170 -13.44 -3.55 -9.12
C GLU A 170 -12.19 -2.66 -9.16
N ILE A 171 -11.47 -2.54 -8.03
CA ILE A 171 -10.22 -1.77 -7.97
C ILE A 171 -9.16 -2.38 -8.90
N LYS A 172 -9.02 -3.71 -8.89
CA LYS A 172 -8.11 -4.41 -9.79
C LYS A 172 -8.46 -4.12 -11.25
N GLU A 173 -9.72 -4.23 -11.64
CA GLU A 173 -10.17 -3.94 -13.00
C GLU A 173 -9.90 -2.49 -13.41
N LEU A 174 -10.09 -1.52 -12.50
CA LEU A 174 -9.72 -0.13 -12.75
C LEU A 174 -8.22 0.02 -13.02
N PHE A 175 -7.35 -0.65 -12.25
CA PHE A 175 -5.91 -0.60 -12.46
C PHE A 175 -5.48 -1.25 -13.77
N LEU A 176 -6.05 -2.41 -14.10
CA LEU A 176 -5.74 -3.16 -15.33
C LEU A 176 -6.23 -2.45 -16.59
N ASN A 177 -7.33 -1.70 -16.51
CA ASN A 177 -7.91 -0.99 -17.65
C ASN A 177 -7.34 0.42 -17.86
N SER A 178 -6.57 0.92 -16.90
CA SER A 178 -5.94 2.25 -16.96
C SER A 178 -4.60 2.20 -17.65
N ASP A 179 -4.29 3.24 -18.42
CA ASP A 179 -3.01 3.39 -19.10
C ASP A 179 -1.91 3.92 -18.18
N LEU A 180 -2.33 4.66 -17.15
CA LEU A 180 -1.48 5.30 -16.17
C LEU A 180 -2.25 5.42 -14.84
N ALA A 181 -1.56 5.16 -13.73
CA ALA A 181 -2.04 5.46 -12.39
C ALA A 181 -1.31 6.67 -11.81
N ILE A 182 -2.02 7.41 -10.96
CA ILE A 182 -1.47 8.48 -10.13
C ILE A 182 -1.78 8.16 -8.68
N SER A 183 -0.78 7.87 -7.84
CA SER A 183 -1.04 7.34 -6.50
C SER A 183 -0.22 7.98 -5.39
N ALA A 184 -0.86 8.21 -4.25
CA ALA A 184 -0.13 8.47 -3.01
C ALA A 184 0.69 7.22 -2.64
N ALA A 185 1.82 7.42 -1.96
CA ALA A 185 2.81 6.37 -1.69
C ALA A 185 2.50 5.44 -0.51
N GLY A 186 1.23 5.03 -0.37
CA GLY A 186 0.79 4.03 0.61
C GLY A 186 0.82 2.59 0.08
N GLY A 187 0.06 1.70 0.73
CA GLY A 187 -0.02 0.28 0.37
C GLY A 187 -0.54 0.00 -1.05
N THR A 188 -1.29 0.92 -1.66
CA THR A 188 -1.76 0.81 -3.06
C THR A 188 -0.61 0.64 -4.06
N LEU A 189 0.60 1.12 -3.75
CA LEU A 189 1.73 0.95 -4.66
C LEU A 189 2.06 -0.52 -4.92
N ASN A 190 1.88 -1.41 -3.94
CA ASN A 190 2.07 -2.85 -4.14
C ASN A 190 0.99 -3.44 -5.05
N GLU A 191 -0.26 -2.97 -4.94
CA GLU A 191 -1.38 -3.38 -5.82
C GLU A 191 -1.14 -2.93 -7.27
N LEU A 192 -0.68 -1.68 -7.47
CA LEU A 192 -0.29 -1.15 -8.78
C LEU A 192 0.91 -1.90 -9.36
N ALA A 193 1.91 -2.21 -8.53
CA ALA A 193 3.11 -2.91 -8.96
C ALA A 193 2.80 -4.31 -9.48
N ILE A 194 1.94 -5.09 -8.79
CA ILE A 194 1.56 -6.43 -9.28
C ILE A 194 0.64 -6.37 -10.51
N CYS A 195 -0.20 -5.34 -10.63
CA CYS A 195 -0.93 -5.06 -11.86
C CYS A 195 0.00 -4.66 -13.02
N GLY A 196 1.24 -4.25 -12.73
CA GLY A 196 2.13 -3.65 -13.72
C GLY A 196 1.53 -2.37 -14.30
N THR A 197 0.69 -1.65 -13.55
CA THR A 197 0.09 -0.39 -14.02
C THR A 197 1.16 0.71 -13.92
N PRO A 198 1.59 1.31 -15.04
CA PRO A 198 2.56 2.41 -15.01
C PRO A 198 2.06 3.51 -14.08
N SER A 199 2.94 4.06 -13.25
CA SER A 199 2.52 4.90 -12.12
C SER A 199 3.36 6.16 -11.98
N ILE A 200 2.68 7.29 -11.84
CA ILE A 200 3.24 8.49 -11.24
C ILE A 200 2.82 8.51 -9.75
N ILE A 201 3.75 8.79 -8.84
CA ILE A 201 3.52 8.73 -7.40
C ILE A 201 3.80 10.05 -6.70
N PHE A 202 3.22 10.24 -5.52
CA PHE A 202 3.40 11.43 -4.69
C PHE A 202 3.33 11.11 -3.20
N CYS A 203 3.86 12.00 -2.37
CA CYS A 203 3.88 11.83 -0.91
C CYS A 203 2.93 12.83 -0.24
N LEU A 204 1.91 12.34 0.49
CA LEU A 204 0.92 13.19 1.17
C LEU A 204 1.18 13.39 2.66
N VAL A 205 1.74 12.38 3.30
CA VAL A 205 1.88 12.29 4.76
C VAL A 205 3.22 11.63 5.10
N GLU A 206 3.76 11.96 6.27
CA GLU A 206 5.13 11.59 6.65
C GLU A 206 5.40 10.08 6.62
N ASN A 207 4.42 9.27 6.99
CA ASN A 207 4.52 7.80 6.96
C ASN A 207 4.64 7.19 5.55
N GLN A 208 4.50 7.99 4.49
CA GLN A 208 4.70 7.55 3.11
C GLN A 208 6.12 7.83 2.59
N ILE A 209 6.91 8.68 3.26
CA ILE A 209 8.19 9.21 2.75
C ILE A 209 9.16 8.08 2.38
N TYR A 210 9.34 7.09 3.26
CA TYR A 210 10.28 5.99 3.01
C TYR A 210 9.85 5.13 1.83
N ASN A 211 8.55 4.83 1.72
CA ASN A 211 8.01 4.04 0.62
C ASN A 211 8.11 4.80 -0.70
N PHE A 212 7.76 6.09 -0.70
CA PHE A 212 7.94 7.00 -1.84
C PHE A 212 9.39 6.97 -2.33
N ARG A 213 10.35 7.26 -1.44
CA ARG A 213 11.79 7.29 -1.76
C ARG A 213 12.28 5.99 -2.39
N ALA A 214 11.89 4.86 -1.81
CA ALA A 214 12.32 3.57 -2.32
C ALA A 214 11.77 3.29 -3.71
N TRP A 215 10.49 3.57 -3.97
CA TRP A 215 9.93 3.42 -5.30
C TRP A 215 10.55 4.39 -6.32
N THR A 216 10.81 5.64 -5.94
CA THR A 216 11.47 6.60 -6.85
C THR A 216 12.89 6.17 -7.22
N GLU A 217 13.66 5.63 -6.27
CA GLU A 217 15.03 5.18 -6.52
C GLU A 217 15.11 3.97 -7.46
N THR A 218 14.04 3.18 -7.57
CA THR A 218 13.98 2.11 -8.58
C THR A 218 13.89 2.66 -10.01
N ASN A 219 13.47 3.91 -10.19
CA ASN A 219 13.03 4.50 -11.45
C ASN A 219 11.81 3.81 -12.10
N TYR A 220 11.12 2.91 -11.41
CA TYR A 220 9.95 2.18 -11.93
C TYR A 220 8.62 2.92 -11.67
N MET A 221 8.62 3.87 -10.74
CA MET A 221 7.52 4.80 -10.50
C MET A 221 8.04 6.23 -10.56
N ILE A 222 7.32 7.11 -11.25
CA ILE A 222 7.77 8.47 -11.55
C ILE A 222 7.23 9.45 -10.48
N PRO A 223 8.04 10.28 -9.82
CA PRO A 223 7.54 11.17 -8.76
C PRO A 223 6.86 12.46 -9.26
N PHE A 224 5.93 13.00 -8.46
CA PHE A 224 5.42 14.39 -8.58
C PHE A 224 6.48 15.41 -8.20
N GLU A 225 7.24 15.09 -7.16
CA GLU A 225 8.16 16.01 -6.52
C GLU A 225 9.58 15.78 -7.02
N SER A 226 10.31 16.87 -7.24
CA SER A 226 11.75 16.83 -7.47
C SER A 226 12.55 16.41 -6.23
N ASP A 227 11.92 16.48 -5.05
CA ASP A 227 12.54 16.15 -3.77
C ASP A 227 11.66 15.14 -3.03
N SER A 228 12.25 13.97 -2.79
CA SER A 228 11.62 12.83 -2.13
C SER A 228 11.49 12.95 -0.62
N GLN A 229 11.88 14.10 -0.06
CA GLN A 229 11.61 14.47 1.33
C GLN A 229 10.35 15.31 1.49
N CYS A 230 9.79 15.86 0.40
CA CYS A 230 8.72 16.84 0.50
C CYS A 230 7.33 16.21 0.39
N LEU A 231 6.41 16.68 1.23
CA LEU A 231 5.00 16.39 1.08
C LEU A 231 4.36 17.37 0.10
N VAL A 232 3.50 16.89 -0.82
CA VAL A 232 2.77 17.77 -1.77
C VAL A 232 1.97 18.84 -1.03
N ASN A 233 1.47 18.53 0.16
CA ASN A 233 0.68 19.47 0.97
C ASN A 233 1.48 20.57 1.68
N GLN A 234 2.80 20.54 1.58
CA GLN A 234 3.69 21.57 2.13
C GLN A 234 4.37 22.40 1.03
N LYS A 235 4.14 22.12 -0.26
CA LYS A 235 4.77 22.83 -1.39
C LYS A 235 3.88 23.90 -2.01
N ASN A 236 4.52 24.84 -2.72
CA ASN A 236 3.84 25.70 -3.68
C ASN A 236 3.22 24.84 -4.79
N ASP A 237 1.94 25.06 -5.03
CA ASP A 237 1.13 24.25 -5.92
C ASP A 237 1.67 24.21 -7.36
N LEU A 238 2.30 25.30 -7.82
CA LEU A 238 2.80 25.42 -9.19
C LEU A 238 3.87 24.38 -9.57
N ILE A 239 4.73 23.97 -8.63
CA ILE A 239 5.88 23.11 -8.97
C ILE A 239 5.43 21.67 -9.23
N TRP A 240 4.63 21.10 -8.32
CA TRP A 240 4.19 19.72 -8.49
C TRP A 240 3.18 19.60 -9.64
N GLU A 241 2.38 20.64 -9.91
CA GLU A 241 1.47 20.69 -11.05
C GLU A 241 2.26 20.61 -12.37
N GLN A 242 3.32 21.41 -12.51
CA GLN A 242 4.20 21.38 -13.69
C GLN A 242 4.87 20.01 -13.88
N ASN A 243 5.43 19.45 -12.82
CA ASN A 243 6.08 18.13 -12.88
C ASN A 243 5.08 17.03 -13.25
N LEU A 244 3.87 17.06 -12.71
CA LEU A 244 2.82 16.11 -13.06
C LEU A 244 2.50 16.19 -14.55
N LEU A 245 2.24 17.39 -15.08
CA LEU A 245 1.92 17.58 -16.50
C LEU A 245 3.06 17.10 -17.40
N GLN A 246 4.31 17.46 -17.08
CA GLN A 246 5.50 17.01 -17.82
C GLN A 246 5.66 15.48 -17.79
N ASN A 247 5.39 14.85 -16.64
CA ASN A 247 5.48 13.41 -16.51
C ASN A 247 4.34 12.69 -17.26
N ILE A 248 3.13 13.27 -17.32
CA ILE A 248 2.05 12.73 -18.16
C ILE A 248 2.46 12.78 -19.64
N GLU A 249 3.02 13.90 -20.11
CA GLU A 249 3.54 14.03 -21.48
C GLU A 249 4.63 12.99 -21.79
N ARG A 250 5.61 12.85 -20.89
CA ARG A 250 6.66 11.82 -21.01
C ARG A 250 6.06 10.40 -21.08
N MET A 251 5.02 10.14 -20.31
CA MET A 251 4.34 8.84 -20.24
C MET A 251 3.38 8.57 -21.40
N GLN A 252 3.20 9.51 -22.33
CA GLN A 252 2.56 9.23 -23.61
C GLN A 252 3.34 8.18 -24.42
N SER A 253 4.65 8.06 -24.18
CA SER A 253 5.47 7.01 -24.76
C SER A 253 5.02 5.61 -24.32
N LYS A 254 4.46 4.84 -25.27
CA LYS A 254 4.11 3.44 -25.06
C LYS A 254 5.29 2.59 -24.59
N SER A 255 6.46 2.75 -25.21
CA SER A 255 7.64 1.95 -24.86
C SER A 255 8.10 2.18 -23.43
N LEU A 256 8.05 3.43 -22.96
CA LEU A 256 8.33 3.75 -21.56
C LEU A 256 7.31 3.08 -20.63
N ARG A 257 6.01 3.14 -20.97
CA ARG A 257 4.96 2.49 -20.17
C ARG A 257 5.12 0.96 -20.13
N GLU A 258 5.51 0.34 -21.24
CA GLU A 258 5.82 -1.10 -21.32
C GLU A 258 7.00 -1.48 -20.42
N GLU A 259 8.07 -0.70 -20.46
CA GLU A 259 9.25 -0.90 -19.61
C GLU A 259 8.89 -0.80 -18.12
N LEU A 260 8.21 0.28 -17.71
CA LEU A 260 7.80 0.48 -16.32
C LEU A 260 6.85 -0.63 -15.85
N SER A 261 5.87 -0.99 -16.68
CA SER A 261 4.94 -2.08 -16.40
C SER A 261 5.66 -3.41 -16.10
N GLN A 262 6.62 -3.76 -16.96
CA GLN A 262 7.39 -4.98 -16.81
C GLN A 262 8.27 -4.97 -15.55
N ASN A 263 8.94 -3.85 -15.27
CA ASN A 263 9.81 -3.70 -14.10
C ASN A 263 9.03 -3.75 -12.77
N LEU A 264 7.88 -3.08 -12.70
CA LEU A 264 6.96 -3.11 -11.57
C LEU A 264 6.53 -4.54 -11.25
N ARG A 265 6.02 -5.25 -12.26
CA ARG A 265 5.55 -6.62 -12.08
C ARG A 265 6.69 -7.57 -11.72
N THR A 266 7.85 -7.44 -12.38
CA THR A 266 9.04 -8.26 -12.08
C THR A 266 9.49 -8.08 -10.64
N THR A 267 9.41 -6.87 -10.10
CA THR A 267 9.75 -6.57 -8.70
C THR A 267 8.85 -7.36 -7.76
N MET A 268 7.54 -7.42 -8.02
CA MET A 268 6.62 -8.23 -7.22
C MET A 268 6.85 -9.73 -7.42
N MET A 269 7.00 -10.19 -8.66
CA MET A 269 7.17 -11.62 -8.98
C MET A 269 8.42 -12.24 -8.35
N ARG A 270 9.54 -11.51 -8.30
CA ARG A 270 10.80 -12.00 -7.71
C ARG A 270 10.73 -12.14 -6.18
N ASN A 271 9.91 -11.31 -5.55
CA ASN A 271 9.87 -11.19 -4.10
C ASN A 271 8.66 -11.88 -3.49
N TYR A 272 7.61 -12.18 -4.24
CA TYR A 272 6.38 -12.71 -3.66
C TYR A 272 6.59 -14.05 -3.00
N TRP A 273 6.47 -14.02 -1.69
CA TRP A 273 6.42 -15.18 -0.84
C TRP A 273 4.97 -15.36 -0.38
N ASN A 274 4.42 -16.58 -0.49
CA ASN A 274 3.10 -16.87 0.07
C ASN A 274 3.10 -16.50 1.56
N ALA A 275 2.36 -15.44 1.90
CA ALA A 275 2.58 -14.52 3.03
C ALA A 275 2.37 -15.06 4.45
N LEU A 276 2.69 -16.32 4.73
CA LEU A 276 2.52 -16.95 6.03
C LEU A 276 3.78 -17.56 6.69
N PRO A 277 5.04 -17.31 6.26
CA PRO A 277 6.18 -17.91 6.94
C PRO A 277 6.35 -17.38 8.39
N PHE A 278 5.63 -16.31 8.74
CA PHE A 278 5.67 -15.71 10.07
C PHE A 278 4.75 -16.33 11.10
N ILE A 279 3.87 -17.26 10.71
CA ILE A 279 3.00 -17.96 11.65
C ILE A 279 3.51 -19.40 11.74
N LYS A 280 4.27 -19.68 12.80
CA LYS A 280 4.89 -21.01 13.03
C LYS A 280 3.83 -22.10 13.18
N ASP A 281 2.80 -21.81 13.97
CA ASP A 281 1.63 -22.66 14.20
C ASP A 281 0.38 -21.88 13.81
N ILE A 282 -0.42 -22.42 12.88
CA ILE A 282 -1.62 -21.73 12.38
C ILE A 282 -2.58 -21.50 13.57
N PRO A 283 -2.89 -20.24 13.92
CA PRO A 283 -3.80 -19.92 15.02
C PRO A 283 -5.20 -20.44 14.70
N LYS A 284 -6.02 -20.70 15.72
CA LYS A 284 -7.45 -21.00 15.51
C LYS A 284 -8.28 -19.72 15.51
N ASN A 285 -7.92 -18.75 16.35
CA ASN A 285 -8.65 -17.50 16.53
C ASN A 285 -7.72 -16.29 16.40
N GLY A 286 -8.13 -15.30 15.61
CA GLY A 286 -7.40 -14.05 15.42
C GLY A 286 -8.28 -12.81 15.60
N THR A 287 -7.73 -11.78 16.24
CA THR A 287 -8.40 -10.48 16.42
C THR A 287 -7.54 -9.37 15.84
N LEU A 288 -8.07 -8.60 14.89
CA LEU A 288 -7.36 -7.53 14.19
C LEU A 288 -7.96 -6.18 14.59
N PHE A 289 -7.19 -5.33 15.27
CA PHE A 289 -7.56 -3.95 15.60
C PHE A 289 -7.08 -3.00 14.50
N ALA A 290 -8.00 -2.23 13.90
CA ALA A 290 -7.73 -1.37 12.73
C ALA A 290 -8.40 0.01 12.80
#